data_AF-M1BJB2-F1
#
_entry.id   AF-M1BJB2-F1
#
_cell.length_a   1.000
_cell.length_b   1.000
_cell.length_c   1.000
_cell.angle_alpha   90.00
_cell.angle_beta   90.00
_cell.angle_gamma   90.00
#
_symmetry.space_group_name_H-M   'P 1'
#
loop_
_entity.id
_entity.type
_entity.pdbx_description
1 polymer ?
#
loop_
_entity_poly.entity_id
_entity_poly.type
_entity_poly.pdbx_seq_one_letter_code
_entity_poly.pdbx_strand_id
1 'polypeptide(L)'
;MRSVAIRTLKLTEETLRLVAKTHPQWTQLVSAVDHRVDRSLAILRPQAIADHRSLLTSLGWPPPLSTLNSLGPESKRSTDSQSPLFTMKGDLKQQYCDSFLALCSLQELQRQRKSRQLEGQNREIALHQPLWAIEELVNPISVASQRHFSKWVDKPEYIFALVYKVTRDYVDSMDELLQPLVDEAMLSGYSCREEWISAMVTSLSTYLAKEIFPMYVSQLDEESTSEKHLQARISWLHLIDQMIAFDKRVQSLASHSGILLSLQEDAKLEKLSSFSVFIDRPDWLDLWADIELTDAFDKLNPEIENERSWSTDIRGVAVLSAQEDNKSPAIASAFHQRFSAVIDRCRSLPSIELRSRFLKLAGAPIIHRFLGCLLFRCQEAEGLTALTDNDALMKVAKSVNAARYFESILKEWCEDIFFLEMGLNQDTSTDGNDFGSEESSGNGILYEEIKKLEEFRTGWVEKLSTVVMRGFDVCCRDYLKNKKQWQEKGEEGWMVSQSFVGALDYLQGKMSILEEGLNRVDFVGIWRSLAPGLDKLIFNGILMTNAKFSDGGVERLSNDLSVLFGVFGAWCLRPEGFFPKLSEGMKLLKMGKKQLQNCLAGGEIWLKENGIRHLTAAESEKIAKNRI
;
A
#
# COMPACT_ATOMS: atom_id res chain seq x y z
N MET A 1 -49.96 -6.34 32.13
CA MET A 1 -49.00 -6.97 33.07
C MET A 1 -47.54 -6.77 32.65
N ARG A 2 -47.14 -7.02 31.39
CA ARG A 2 -45.75 -6.83 30.92
C ARG A 2 -45.20 -5.41 31.09
N SER A 3 -45.96 -4.39 30.68
CA SER A 3 -45.56 -2.98 30.80
C SER A 3 -45.29 -2.57 32.25
N VAL A 4 -46.10 -3.08 33.19
CA VAL A 4 -45.92 -2.87 34.63
C VAL A 4 -44.64 -3.53 35.12
N ALA A 5 -44.36 -4.77 34.72
CA ALA A 5 -43.12 -5.46 35.09
C ALA A 5 -41.87 -4.74 34.58
N ILE A 6 -41.87 -4.30 33.31
CA ILE A 6 -40.76 -3.53 32.72
C ILE A 6 -40.55 -2.21 33.48
N ARG A 7 -41.63 -1.48 33.78
CA ARG A 7 -41.54 -0.23 34.55
C ARG A 7 -40.95 -0.45 35.94
N THR A 8 -41.37 -1.50 36.65
CA THR A 8 -40.81 -1.84 37.96
C THR A 8 -39.33 -2.19 37.88
N LEU A 9 -38.89 -2.91 36.84
CA LEU A 9 -37.48 -3.22 36.64
C LEU A 9 -36.66 -1.97 36.31
N LYS A 10 -37.18 -1.04 35.50
CA LYS A 10 -36.54 0.26 35.23
C LYS A 10 -36.34 1.07 36.51
N LEU A 11 -37.38 1.20 37.35
CA LEU A 11 -37.28 1.87 38.65
C LEU A 11 -36.28 1.19 39.60
N THR A 12 -36.22 -0.15 39.55
CA THR A 12 -35.23 -0.92 40.33
C THR A 12 -33.81 -0.60 39.88
N GLU A 13 -33.56 -0.53 38.57
CA GLU A 13 -32.25 -0.18 38.00
C GLU A 13 -31.84 1.27 38.31
N GLU A 14 -32.78 2.23 38.25
CA GLU A 14 -32.52 3.62 38.66
C GLU A 14 -32.14 3.71 40.14
N THR A 15 -32.84 2.96 40.99
CA THR A 15 -32.53 2.88 42.43
C THR A 15 -31.16 2.23 42.67
N LEU A 16 -30.85 1.14 41.95
CA LEU A 16 -29.54 0.48 42.04
C LEU A 16 -28.40 1.39 41.59
N ARG A 17 -28.60 2.17 40.52
CA ARG A 17 -27.63 3.17 40.05
C ARG A 17 -27.36 4.24 41.12
N LEU A 18 -28.39 4.73 41.79
CA LEU A 18 -28.24 5.68 42.89
C LEU A 18 -27.45 5.06 44.05
N VAL A 19 -27.84 3.86 44.50
CA VAL A 19 -27.21 3.14 45.62
C VAL A 19 -25.75 2.81 45.32
N ALA A 20 -25.44 2.37 44.10
CA ALA A 20 -24.06 2.08 43.68
C ALA A 20 -23.17 3.33 43.75
N LYS A 21 -23.71 4.51 43.40
CA LYS A 21 -22.98 5.80 43.47
C LYS A 21 -22.85 6.33 44.90
N THR A 22 -23.90 6.25 45.72
CA THR A 22 -23.89 6.80 47.08
C THR A 22 -23.19 5.90 48.09
N HIS A 23 -23.22 4.57 47.88
CA HIS A 23 -22.72 3.57 48.82
C HIS A 23 -21.90 2.47 48.11
N PRO A 24 -20.64 2.79 47.70
CA PRO A 24 -19.81 1.85 46.93
C PRO A 24 -19.41 0.60 47.71
N GLN A 25 -19.56 0.59 49.05
CA GLN A 25 -19.26 -0.57 49.89
C GLN A 25 -20.36 -1.65 49.88
N TRP A 26 -21.54 -1.37 49.33
CA TRP A 26 -22.70 -2.28 49.34
C TRP A 26 -22.74 -3.23 48.13
N THR A 27 -21.57 -3.67 47.66
CA THR A 27 -21.43 -4.47 46.43
C THR A 27 -22.19 -5.81 46.50
N GLN A 28 -22.22 -6.47 47.65
CA GLN A 28 -22.95 -7.73 47.83
C GLN A 28 -24.47 -7.57 47.71
N LEU A 29 -25.01 -6.44 48.21
CA LEU A 29 -26.43 -6.14 48.08
C LEU A 29 -26.79 -5.84 46.63
N VAL A 30 -25.99 -5.00 45.96
CA VAL A 30 -26.17 -4.69 44.53
C VAL A 30 -26.11 -5.97 43.69
N SER A 31 -25.13 -6.85 43.94
CA SER A 31 -24.99 -8.15 43.29
C SER A 31 -26.19 -9.08 43.52
N ALA A 32 -26.72 -9.14 44.75
CA ALA A 32 -27.88 -9.98 45.06
C ALA A 32 -29.15 -9.50 44.35
N VAL A 33 -29.35 -8.18 44.22
CA VAL A 33 -30.48 -7.63 43.46
C VAL A 33 -30.27 -7.86 41.97
N ASP A 34 -29.05 -7.68 41.47
CA ASP A 34 -28.66 -7.96 40.08
C ASP A 34 -29.03 -9.40 39.69
N HIS A 35 -28.69 -10.41 40.49
CA HIS A 35 -29.07 -11.80 40.23
C HIS A 35 -30.60 -12.02 40.11
N ARG A 36 -31.41 -11.27 40.87
CA ARG A 36 -32.88 -11.38 40.80
C ARG A 36 -33.43 -10.70 39.55
N VAL A 37 -32.84 -9.57 39.15
CA VAL A 37 -33.18 -8.89 37.89
C VAL A 37 -32.77 -9.78 36.71
N ASP A 38 -31.62 -10.45 36.75
CA ASP A 38 -31.19 -11.39 35.69
C ASP A 38 -32.17 -12.56 35.53
N ARG A 39 -32.58 -13.16 36.64
CA ARG A 39 -33.59 -14.23 36.62
C ARG A 39 -34.90 -13.75 36.02
N SER A 40 -35.29 -12.50 36.30
CA SER A 40 -36.51 -11.89 35.76
C SER A 40 -36.38 -11.62 34.26
N LEU A 41 -35.25 -11.07 33.80
CA LEU A 41 -34.96 -10.82 32.39
C LEU A 41 -34.86 -12.11 31.57
N ALA A 42 -34.27 -13.17 32.14
CA ALA A 42 -34.17 -14.49 31.51
C ALA A 42 -35.54 -15.11 31.20
N ILE A 43 -36.60 -14.71 31.91
CA ILE A 43 -37.98 -15.14 31.66
C ILE A 43 -38.70 -14.14 30.75
N LEU A 44 -38.59 -12.85 31.04
CA LEU A 44 -39.33 -11.80 30.33
C LEU A 44 -38.87 -11.62 28.88
N ARG A 45 -37.56 -11.75 28.59
CA ARG A 45 -37.03 -11.54 27.24
C ARG A 45 -37.52 -12.61 26.25
N PRO A 46 -37.35 -13.92 26.49
CA PRO A 46 -37.86 -14.94 25.57
C PRO A 46 -39.37 -14.86 25.36
N GLN A 47 -40.13 -14.58 26.42
CA GLN A 47 -41.59 -14.42 26.33
C GLN A 47 -41.98 -13.19 25.50
N ALA A 48 -41.29 -12.06 25.67
CA ALA A 48 -41.56 -10.85 24.88
C ALA A 48 -41.25 -11.07 23.39
N ILE A 49 -40.16 -11.77 23.08
CA ILE A 49 -39.80 -12.14 21.70
C ILE A 49 -40.84 -13.08 21.10
N ALA A 50 -41.24 -14.13 21.82
CA ALA A 50 -42.24 -15.10 21.35
C ALA A 50 -43.59 -14.43 21.04
N ASP A 51 -44.03 -13.52 21.90
CA ASP A 51 -45.29 -12.80 21.70
C ASP A 51 -45.19 -11.75 20.59
N HIS A 52 -44.02 -11.15 20.38
CA HIS A 52 -43.79 -10.28 19.23
C HIS A 52 -43.83 -11.08 17.91
N ARG A 53 -43.20 -12.26 17.86
CA ARG A 53 -43.22 -13.16 16.69
C ARG A 53 -44.62 -13.65 16.35
N SER A 54 -45.41 -14.04 17.35
CA SER A 54 -46.78 -14.51 17.13
C SER A 54 -47.66 -13.39 16.56
N LEU A 55 -47.47 -12.17 17.06
CA LEU A 55 -48.13 -10.98 16.52
C LEU A 55 -47.68 -10.70 15.07
N LEU A 56 -46.38 -10.69 14.78
CA LEU A 56 -45.87 -10.54 13.41
C LEU A 56 -46.47 -11.58 12.45
N THR A 57 -46.58 -12.83 12.90
CA THR A 57 -47.20 -13.92 12.12
C THR A 57 -48.68 -13.64 11.85
N SER A 58 -49.42 -13.15 12.84
CA SER A 58 -50.84 -12.78 12.68
C SER A 58 -51.05 -11.63 11.69
N LEU A 59 -50.03 -10.80 11.51
CA LEU A 59 -50.03 -9.66 10.58
C LEU A 59 -49.60 -10.07 9.17
N GLY A 60 -49.24 -11.34 8.94
CA GLY A 60 -48.77 -11.83 7.66
C GLY A 60 -47.34 -11.43 7.34
N TRP A 61 -46.52 -11.14 8.35
CA TRP A 61 -45.08 -10.94 8.20
C TRP A 61 -44.35 -12.30 8.19
N PRO A 62 -43.38 -12.55 7.28
CA PRO A 62 -42.87 -11.65 6.26
C PRO A 62 -43.76 -11.65 4.99
N PRO A 63 -43.81 -10.53 4.25
CA PRO A 63 -44.54 -10.45 3.00
C PRO A 63 -43.95 -11.38 1.92
N PRO A 64 -44.75 -11.87 0.96
CA PRO A 64 -44.28 -12.77 -0.09
C PRO A 64 -43.28 -12.08 -1.01
N LEU A 65 -42.06 -12.62 -1.06
CA LEU A 65 -40.94 -12.10 -1.87
C LEU A 65 -41.22 -12.06 -3.39
N SER A 66 -42.24 -12.78 -3.87
CA SER A 66 -42.66 -12.83 -5.27
C SER A 66 -43.38 -11.57 -5.79
N THR A 67 -43.91 -10.73 -4.90
CA THR A 67 -44.66 -9.50 -5.27
C THR A 67 -43.77 -8.33 -5.66
N LEU A 68 -42.45 -8.49 -5.54
CA LEU A 68 -41.47 -7.44 -5.82
C LEU A 68 -41.19 -7.21 -7.32
N ASN A 69 -41.73 -8.02 -8.24
CA ASN A 69 -41.30 -8.05 -9.65
C ASN A 69 -41.94 -7.01 -10.60
N SER A 70 -42.67 -6.00 -10.14
CA SER A 70 -43.21 -4.97 -11.03
C SER A 70 -42.91 -3.56 -10.55
N LEU A 71 -41.92 -2.89 -11.13
CA LEU A 71 -42.03 -1.47 -11.48
C LEU A 71 -40.91 -1.10 -12.47
N GLY A 72 -41.29 -0.80 -13.71
CA GLY A 72 -40.44 -0.09 -14.67
C GLY A 72 -40.31 1.40 -14.27
N PRO A 73 -39.35 2.14 -14.84
CA PRO A 73 -38.88 3.42 -14.29
C PRO A 73 -39.79 4.63 -14.56
N GLU A 74 -41.01 4.45 -15.07
CA GLU A 74 -41.91 5.56 -15.41
C GLU A 74 -43.36 5.28 -15.02
N SER A 75 -43.65 5.30 -13.71
CA SER A 75 -45.03 5.46 -13.24
C SER A 75 -45.05 6.07 -11.85
N LYS A 76 -45.54 7.31 -11.79
CA LYS A 76 -45.83 8.07 -10.58
C LYS A 76 -46.71 7.26 -9.62
N ARG A 77 -46.34 7.30 -8.32
CA ARG A 77 -47.22 7.24 -7.12
C ARG A 77 -48.66 6.75 -7.35
N SER A 78 -48.85 5.46 -7.56
CA SER A 78 -50.14 4.82 -7.27
C SER A 78 -49.99 3.30 -7.26
N THR A 79 -50.47 2.73 -6.15
CA THR A 79 -50.54 1.31 -5.75
C THR A 79 -49.20 0.67 -5.36
N ASP A 80 -48.64 1.18 -4.26
CA ASP A 80 -47.60 0.52 -3.46
C ASP A 80 -48.02 -0.92 -3.10
N SER A 81 -47.10 -1.87 -3.24
CA SER A 81 -47.14 -3.13 -2.49
C SER A 81 -47.03 -2.79 -1.00
N GLN A 82 -48.14 -2.42 -0.38
CA GLN A 82 -48.17 -1.95 1.01
C GLN A 82 -47.73 -3.09 1.91
N SER A 83 -46.55 -2.92 2.51
CA SER A 83 -46.03 -3.83 3.52
C SER A 83 -47.08 -4.02 4.63
N PRO A 84 -47.26 -5.24 5.16
CA PRO A 84 -48.28 -5.52 6.17
C PRO A 84 -48.12 -4.69 7.45
N LEU A 85 -46.94 -4.10 7.69
CA LEU A 85 -46.69 -3.11 8.75
C LEU A 85 -47.40 -1.76 8.54
N PHE A 86 -47.69 -1.40 7.28
CA PHE A 86 -48.26 -0.10 6.89
C PHE A 86 -49.77 -0.15 6.71
N THR A 87 -50.32 -1.35 6.53
CA THR A 87 -51.77 -1.57 6.41
C THR A 87 -52.47 -1.75 7.75
N MET A 88 -51.72 -1.80 8.86
CA MET A 88 -52.24 -1.96 10.22
C MET A 88 -53.14 -0.79 10.64
N LYS A 89 -54.36 -1.10 11.09
CA LYS A 89 -55.32 -0.11 11.61
C LYS A 89 -55.90 -0.55 12.95
N GLY A 90 -56.29 0.42 13.78
CA GLY A 90 -56.98 0.18 15.05
C GLY A 90 -56.13 -0.58 16.07
N ASP A 91 -56.76 -1.50 16.81
CA ASP A 91 -56.18 -2.19 17.96
C ASP A 91 -54.92 -3.01 17.63
N LEU A 92 -54.82 -3.55 16.41
CA LEU A 92 -53.65 -4.31 15.98
C LEU A 92 -52.38 -3.44 15.85
N LYS A 93 -52.54 -2.18 15.40
CA LYS A 93 -51.43 -1.22 15.34
C LYS A 93 -50.95 -0.90 16.75
N GLN A 94 -51.88 -0.66 17.68
CA GLN A 94 -51.54 -0.39 19.07
C GLN A 94 -50.82 -1.58 19.72
N GLN A 95 -51.32 -2.81 19.52
CA GLN A 95 -50.68 -4.02 20.04
C GLN A 95 -49.27 -4.23 19.46
N TYR A 96 -49.06 -3.93 18.17
CA TYR A 96 -47.74 -3.94 17.56
C TYR A 96 -46.79 -2.92 18.20
N CYS A 97 -47.20 -1.65 18.26
CA CYS A 97 -46.41 -0.58 18.86
C CYS A 97 -46.07 -0.90 20.33
N ASP A 98 -47.03 -1.36 21.13
CA ASP A 98 -46.82 -1.75 22.53
C ASP A 98 -45.81 -2.91 22.65
N SER A 99 -45.89 -3.89 21.75
CA SER A 99 -44.97 -5.03 21.71
C SER A 99 -43.55 -4.60 21.31
N PHE A 100 -43.42 -3.76 20.29
CA PHE A 100 -42.16 -3.18 19.82
C PHE A 100 -41.50 -2.31 20.90
N LEU A 101 -42.26 -1.41 21.52
CA LEU A 101 -41.82 -0.55 22.62
C LEU A 101 -41.39 -1.38 23.83
N ALA A 102 -42.06 -2.48 24.12
CA ALA A 102 -41.67 -3.38 25.21
C ALA A 102 -40.31 -4.03 24.94
N LEU A 103 -40.03 -4.47 23.71
CA LEU A 103 -38.72 -5.00 23.33
C LEU A 103 -37.61 -3.94 23.42
N CYS A 104 -37.84 -2.74 22.86
CA CYS A 104 -36.88 -1.65 22.93
C CYS A 104 -36.61 -1.23 24.39
N SER A 105 -37.65 -1.16 25.22
CA SER A 105 -37.53 -0.85 26.65
C SER A 105 -36.77 -1.92 27.45
N LEU A 106 -36.91 -3.19 27.09
CA LEU A 106 -36.14 -4.29 27.69
C LEU A 106 -34.67 -4.24 27.27
N GLN A 107 -34.40 -3.91 26.00
CA GLN A 107 -33.05 -3.74 25.48
C GLN A 107 -32.34 -2.55 26.13
N GLU A 108 -33.03 -1.42 26.29
CA GLU A 108 -32.53 -0.24 27.01
C GLU A 108 -32.12 -0.61 28.44
N LEU A 109 -33.01 -1.30 29.17
CA LEU A 109 -32.74 -1.76 30.52
C LEU A 109 -31.49 -2.66 30.58
N GLN A 110 -31.32 -3.57 29.62
CA GLN A 110 -30.15 -4.42 29.55
C GLN A 110 -28.86 -3.63 29.24
N ARG A 111 -28.93 -2.63 28.34
CA ARG A 111 -27.80 -1.77 27.99
C ARG A 111 -27.34 -0.94 29.19
N GLN A 112 -28.27 -0.25 29.85
CA GLN A 112 -27.99 0.56 31.05
C GLN A 112 -27.34 -0.27 32.15
N ARG A 113 -27.82 -1.50 32.35
CA ARG A 113 -27.30 -2.39 33.37
C ARG A 113 -25.89 -2.89 33.06
N LYS A 114 -25.63 -3.30 31.82
CA LYS A 114 -24.27 -3.67 31.38
C LYS A 114 -23.30 -2.50 31.53
N SER A 115 -23.74 -1.28 31.19
CA SER A 115 -22.93 -0.07 31.37
C SER A 115 -22.56 0.12 32.85
N ARG A 116 -23.53 0.03 33.78
CA ARG A 116 -23.26 0.09 35.23
C ARG A 116 -22.31 -1.00 35.71
N GLN A 117 -22.51 -2.25 35.27
CA GLN A 117 -21.68 -3.38 35.70
C GLN A 117 -20.23 -3.29 35.20
N LEU A 118 -20.00 -2.56 34.12
CA LEU A 118 -18.69 -2.35 33.51
C LEU A 118 -18.09 -0.97 33.83
N GLU A 119 -18.71 -0.18 34.72
CA GLU A 119 -18.16 1.11 35.18
C GLU A 119 -16.73 0.90 35.74
N GLY A 120 -15.73 1.50 35.07
CA GLY A 120 -14.30 1.38 35.40
C GLY A 120 -13.46 0.53 34.44
N GLN A 121 -14.07 -0.18 33.50
CA GLN A 121 -13.39 -0.86 32.39
C GLN A 121 -13.76 -0.14 31.08
N ASN A 122 -12.79 0.52 30.42
CA ASN A 122 -13.00 1.21 29.13
C ASN A 122 -13.34 0.21 28.02
N ARG A 123 -14.62 -0.15 27.86
CA ARG A 123 -15.13 -0.90 26.72
C ARG A 123 -16.55 -0.44 26.34
N GLU A 124 -16.69 0.82 25.91
CA GLU A 124 -17.94 1.33 25.31
C GLU A 124 -18.40 0.47 24.11
N ILE A 125 -17.44 -0.14 23.40
CA ILE A 125 -17.65 -0.99 22.21
C ILE A 125 -18.39 -2.30 22.53
N ALA A 126 -18.27 -2.83 23.75
CA ALA A 126 -18.91 -4.10 24.14
C ALA A 126 -20.42 -3.98 24.43
N LEU A 127 -20.98 -2.77 24.34
CA LEU A 127 -22.34 -2.45 24.78
C LEU A 127 -23.37 -2.39 23.63
N HIS A 128 -22.96 -2.15 22.38
CA HIS A 128 -23.89 -2.00 21.25
C HIS A 128 -24.26 -3.36 20.63
N GLN A 129 -25.46 -3.86 20.96
CA GLN A 129 -26.04 -5.07 20.38
C GLN A 129 -27.02 -4.72 19.25
N PRO A 130 -27.26 -5.59 18.25
CA PRO A 130 -28.28 -5.33 17.25
C PRO A 130 -29.65 -5.06 17.89
N LEU A 131 -30.47 -4.22 17.26
CA LEU A 131 -31.80 -3.90 17.75
C LEU A 131 -32.71 -5.15 17.67
N TRP A 132 -33.08 -5.71 18.82
CA TRP A 132 -33.81 -7.00 18.87
C TRP A 132 -35.11 -6.95 18.07
N ALA A 133 -35.83 -5.83 18.14
CA ALA A 133 -37.08 -5.69 17.41
C ALA A 133 -36.88 -5.72 15.87
N ILE A 134 -35.74 -5.23 15.38
CA ILE A 134 -35.38 -5.30 13.96
C ILE A 134 -34.90 -6.71 13.59
N GLU A 135 -34.12 -7.38 14.44
CA GLU A 135 -33.73 -8.79 14.22
C GLU A 135 -34.97 -9.68 14.03
N GLU A 136 -36.02 -9.46 14.82
CA GLU A 136 -37.28 -10.19 14.71
C GLU A 136 -38.06 -9.92 13.42
N LEU A 137 -37.82 -8.78 12.76
CA LEU A 137 -38.36 -8.48 11.44
C LEU A 137 -37.53 -9.11 10.33
N VAL A 138 -36.20 -9.10 10.45
CA VAL A 138 -35.28 -9.60 9.42
C VAL A 138 -35.19 -11.12 9.39
N ASN A 139 -35.22 -11.80 10.54
CA ASN A 139 -35.06 -13.25 10.63
C ASN A 139 -36.07 -14.04 9.75
N PRO A 140 -37.39 -13.73 9.77
CA PRO A 140 -38.34 -14.41 8.89
C PRO A 140 -38.08 -14.15 7.39
N ILE A 141 -37.66 -12.94 7.03
CA ILE A 141 -37.30 -12.58 5.64
C ILE A 141 -36.08 -13.39 5.19
N SER A 142 -35.08 -13.50 6.05
CA SER A 142 -33.88 -14.30 5.79
C SER A 142 -34.24 -15.75 5.48
N VAL A 143 -35.03 -16.40 6.34
CA VAL A 143 -35.47 -17.78 6.17
C VAL A 143 -36.29 -17.96 4.89
N ALA A 144 -37.16 -17.00 4.55
CA ALA A 144 -37.90 -17.02 3.30
C ALA A 144 -36.98 -16.89 2.07
N SER A 145 -35.97 -16.03 2.16
CA SER A 145 -35.00 -15.75 1.09
C SER A 145 -34.05 -16.94 0.84
N GLN A 146 -33.66 -17.67 1.90
CA GLN A 146 -32.80 -18.85 1.79
C GLN A 146 -33.34 -19.93 0.84
N ARG A 147 -34.68 -20.07 0.73
CA ARG A 147 -35.32 -21.00 -0.23
C ARG A 147 -35.08 -20.63 -1.69
N HIS A 148 -34.83 -19.34 -1.96
CA HIS A 148 -34.43 -18.85 -3.26
C HIS A 148 -32.92 -18.95 -3.44
N PHE A 149 -32.14 -18.59 -2.41
CA PHE A 149 -30.68 -18.63 -2.46
C PHE A 149 -30.13 -20.02 -2.78
N SER A 150 -30.72 -21.08 -2.21
CA SER A 150 -30.33 -22.46 -2.50
C SER A 150 -30.49 -22.87 -3.98
N LYS A 151 -31.28 -22.13 -4.77
CA LYS A 151 -31.43 -22.33 -6.22
C LYS A 151 -30.48 -21.46 -7.05
N TRP A 152 -29.81 -20.50 -6.43
CA TRP A 152 -28.96 -19.48 -7.07
C TRP A 152 -27.52 -19.55 -6.56
N VAL A 153 -27.09 -20.71 -6.05
CA VAL A 153 -25.73 -20.91 -5.55
C VAL A 153 -24.69 -20.58 -6.63
N ASP A 154 -24.96 -20.92 -7.88
CA ASP A 154 -24.10 -20.59 -9.03
C ASP A 154 -24.28 -19.16 -9.57
N LYS A 155 -25.21 -18.38 -9.00
CA LYS A 155 -25.60 -17.04 -9.44
C LYS A 155 -25.68 -16.06 -8.27
N PRO A 156 -24.55 -15.74 -7.63
CA PRO A 156 -24.51 -14.85 -6.47
C PRO A 156 -25.15 -13.48 -6.76
N GLU A 157 -25.10 -12.99 -7.99
CA GLU A 157 -25.70 -11.72 -8.41
C GLU A 157 -27.20 -11.62 -8.09
N TYR A 158 -27.95 -12.73 -8.16
CA TYR A 158 -29.37 -12.75 -7.80
C TYR A 158 -29.59 -12.72 -6.30
N ILE A 159 -28.68 -13.32 -5.52
CA ILE A 159 -28.70 -13.28 -4.05
C ILE A 159 -28.50 -11.84 -3.59
N PHE A 160 -27.42 -11.18 -4.04
CA PHE A 160 -27.13 -9.79 -3.70
C PHE A 160 -28.23 -8.83 -4.19
N ALA A 161 -28.76 -9.04 -5.40
CA ALA A 161 -29.84 -8.21 -5.93
C ALA A 161 -31.13 -8.33 -5.10
N LEU A 162 -31.51 -9.55 -4.68
CA LEU A 162 -32.69 -9.76 -3.86
C LEU A 162 -32.53 -9.10 -2.48
N VAL A 163 -31.39 -9.33 -1.81
CA VAL A 163 -31.13 -8.72 -0.49
C VAL A 163 -31.15 -7.20 -0.60
N TYR A 164 -30.42 -6.62 -1.55
CA TYR A 164 -30.37 -5.16 -1.74
C TYR A 164 -31.75 -4.57 -1.98
N LYS A 165 -32.55 -5.23 -2.82
CA LYS A 165 -33.91 -4.79 -3.14
C LYS A 165 -34.80 -4.79 -1.90
N VAL A 166 -34.79 -5.87 -1.12
CA VAL A 166 -35.57 -5.94 0.13
C VAL A 166 -35.07 -4.91 1.14
N THR A 167 -33.76 -4.72 1.26
CA THR A 167 -33.21 -3.68 2.15
C THR A 167 -33.73 -2.29 1.74
N ARG A 168 -33.58 -1.93 0.47
CA ARG A 168 -33.98 -0.63 -0.09
C ARG A 168 -35.49 -0.40 -0.03
N ASP A 169 -36.31 -1.38 -0.35
CA ASP A 169 -37.75 -1.19 -0.48
C ASP A 169 -38.43 -0.97 0.88
N TYR A 170 -37.80 -1.41 1.98
CA TYR A 170 -38.33 -1.26 3.33
C TYR A 170 -37.59 -0.22 4.18
N VAL A 171 -36.42 0.28 3.78
CA VAL A 171 -35.58 1.13 4.65
C VAL A 171 -36.26 2.44 5.08
N ASP A 172 -36.84 3.20 4.15
CA ASP A 172 -37.54 4.47 4.47
C ASP A 172 -38.76 4.22 5.34
N SER A 173 -39.44 3.13 5.02
CA SER A 173 -40.58 2.58 5.71
C SER A 173 -40.26 2.25 7.19
N MET A 174 -39.12 1.61 7.46
CA MET A 174 -38.67 1.31 8.83
C MET A 174 -38.30 2.58 9.59
N ASP A 175 -37.66 3.53 8.91
CA ASP A 175 -37.26 4.82 9.47
C ASP A 175 -38.50 5.64 9.91
N GLU A 176 -39.49 5.80 9.03
CA GLU A 176 -40.70 6.58 9.31
C GLU A 176 -41.60 5.97 10.40
N LEU A 177 -41.75 4.64 10.44
CA LEU A 177 -42.66 3.98 11.39
C LEU A 177 -42.01 3.64 12.73
N LEU A 178 -40.77 3.17 12.73
CA LEU A 178 -40.17 2.53 13.89
C LEU A 178 -39.24 3.45 14.66
N GLN A 179 -38.58 4.42 14.00
CA GLN A 179 -37.70 5.37 14.69
C GLN A 179 -38.42 6.12 15.82
N PRO A 180 -39.67 6.62 15.65
CA PRO A 180 -40.38 7.27 16.75
C PRO A 180 -40.60 6.38 17.98
N LEU A 181 -40.77 5.06 17.78
CA LEU A 181 -40.92 4.10 18.87
C LEU A 181 -39.60 3.82 19.58
N VAL A 182 -38.49 3.80 18.84
CA VAL A 182 -37.14 3.69 19.42
C VAL A 182 -36.82 4.93 20.27
N ASP A 183 -37.17 6.12 19.76
CA ASP A 183 -37.02 7.39 20.47
C ASP A 183 -37.89 7.44 21.73
N GLU A 184 -39.15 6.98 21.65
CA GLU A 184 -40.04 6.86 22.81
C GLU A 184 -39.48 5.90 23.89
N ALA A 185 -38.83 4.82 23.46
CA ALA A 185 -38.18 3.88 24.37
C ALA A 185 -36.89 4.43 25.01
N MET A 186 -36.43 5.61 24.60
CA MET A 186 -35.18 6.28 25.02
C MET A 186 -33.92 5.45 24.70
N LEU A 187 -33.95 4.67 23.62
CA LEU A 187 -32.84 3.83 23.19
C LEU A 187 -31.82 4.64 22.37
N SER A 188 -31.09 5.53 23.04
CA SER A 188 -30.13 6.45 22.41
C SER A 188 -29.02 5.72 21.66
N GLY A 189 -28.63 6.23 20.49
CA GLY A 189 -27.54 5.70 19.66
C GLY A 189 -27.96 4.66 18.61
N TYR A 190 -29.25 4.38 18.51
CA TYR A 190 -29.82 3.47 17.51
C TYR A 190 -30.57 4.23 16.42
N SER A 191 -30.25 3.93 15.16
CA SER A 191 -31.04 4.33 14.00
C SER A 191 -31.72 3.10 13.43
N CYS A 192 -33.05 3.11 13.32
CA CYS A 192 -33.82 2.05 12.66
C CYS A 192 -33.34 1.80 11.24
N ARG A 193 -32.92 2.86 10.55
CA ARG A 193 -32.35 2.80 9.21
C ARG A 193 -31.05 1.99 9.18
N GLU A 194 -30.08 2.37 10.01
CA GLU A 194 -28.77 1.69 10.08
C GLU A 194 -28.92 0.25 10.57
N GLU A 195 -29.74 0.01 11.59
CA GLU A 195 -29.98 -1.32 12.16
C GLU A 195 -30.71 -2.23 11.18
N TRP A 196 -31.66 -1.71 10.40
CA TRP A 196 -32.32 -2.48 9.33
C TRP A 196 -31.32 -2.90 8.25
N ILE A 197 -30.52 -1.95 7.77
CA ILE A 197 -29.49 -2.22 6.76
C ILE A 197 -28.48 -3.24 7.32
N SER A 198 -27.93 -2.99 8.51
CA SER A 198 -26.94 -3.87 9.14
C SER A 198 -27.48 -5.27 9.40
N ALA A 199 -28.73 -5.41 9.86
CA ALA A 199 -29.35 -6.72 10.08
C ALA A 199 -29.52 -7.49 8.75
N MET A 200 -29.91 -6.82 7.67
CA MET A 200 -30.00 -7.44 6.34
C MET A 200 -28.63 -7.86 5.81
N VAL A 201 -27.60 -7.02 5.95
CA VAL A 201 -26.21 -7.34 5.57
C VAL A 201 -25.69 -8.52 6.40
N THR A 202 -25.86 -8.48 7.72
CA THR A 202 -25.45 -9.57 8.63
C THR A 202 -26.10 -10.89 8.26
N SER A 203 -27.39 -10.85 7.88
CA SER A 203 -28.12 -12.02 7.43
C SER A 203 -27.54 -12.63 6.16
N LEU A 204 -27.18 -11.78 5.18
CA LEU A 204 -26.48 -12.19 3.97
C LEU A 204 -25.09 -12.75 4.28
N SER A 205 -24.26 -12.03 5.06
CA SER A 205 -22.94 -12.48 5.50
C SER A 205 -23.00 -13.85 6.17
N THR A 206 -23.99 -14.06 7.04
CA THR A 206 -24.22 -15.36 7.70
C THR A 206 -24.53 -16.47 6.69
N TYR A 207 -25.31 -16.19 5.65
CA TYR A 207 -25.60 -17.16 4.60
C TYR A 207 -24.35 -17.45 3.75
N LEU A 208 -23.62 -16.42 3.34
CA LEU A 208 -22.37 -16.57 2.60
C LEU A 208 -21.37 -17.43 3.38
N ALA A 209 -21.19 -17.17 4.67
CA ALA A 209 -20.29 -17.91 5.53
C ALA A 209 -20.71 -19.37 5.76
N LYS A 210 -22.01 -19.67 5.78
CA LYS A 210 -22.50 -21.04 6.04
C LYS A 210 -22.56 -21.91 4.79
N GLU A 211 -22.92 -21.34 3.66
CA GLU A 211 -23.27 -22.13 2.46
C GLU A 211 -22.33 -21.87 1.28
N ILE A 212 -22.03 -20.61 0.97
CA ILE A 212 -21.32 -20.25 -0.27
C ILE A 212 -19.80 -20.40 -0.13
N PHE A 213 -19.19 -19.78 0.88
CA PHE A 213 -17.74 -19.85 1.08
C PHE A 213 -17.26 -21.29 1.33
N PRO A 214 -17.88 -22.10 2.21
CA PRO A 214 -17.48 -23.50 2.39
C PRO A 214 -17.56 -24.32 1.09
N MET A 215 -18.54 -24.05 0.23
CA MET A 215 -18.64 -24.71 -1.08
C MET A 215 -17.42 -24.36 -1.96
N TYR A 216 -17.07 -23.09 -2.10
CA TYR A 216 -15.91 -22.70 -2.90
C TYR A 216 -14.58 -23.20 -2.31
N VAL A 217 -14.44 -23.18 -0.98
CA VAL A 217 -13.25 -23.74 -0.31
C VAL A 217 -13.12 -25.23 -0.61
N SER A 218 -14.20 -26.00 -0.50
CA SER A 218 -14.16 -27.44 -0.81
C SER A 218 -13.76 -27.72 -2.27
N GLN A 219 -14.19 -26.89 -3.21
CA GLN A 219 -13.81 -27.00 -4.63
C GLN A 219 -12.34 -26.65 -4.90
N LEU A 220 -11.72 -25.83 -4.04
CA LEU A 220 -10.29 -25.49 -4.11
C LEU A 220 -9.42 -26.57 -3.46
N ASP A 221 -9.91 -27.22 -2.40
CA ASP A 221 -9.19 -28.29 -1.69
C ASP A 221 -9.24 -29.65 -2.40
N GLU A 222 -10.24 -29.91 -3.23
CA GLU A 222 -10.32 -31.15 -4.02
C GLU A 222 -9.11 -31.29 -4.95
N GLU A 223 -8.41 -32.44 -4.91
CA GLU A 223 -7.35 -32.89 -5.86
C GLU A 223 -7.92 -33.06 -7.29
N SER A 224 -8.51 -32.00 -7.82
CA SER A 224 -9.27 -31.97 -9.04
C SER A 224 -8.41 -31.46 -10.20
N THR A 225 -8.90 -31.65 -11.42
CA THR A 225 -8.24 -31.18 -12.64
C THR A 225 -8.01 -29.67 -12.58
N SER A 226 -6.88 -29.20 -13.11
CA SER A 226 -6.49 -27.76 -13.13
C SER A 226 -7.62 -26.82 -13.59
N GLU A 227 -8.50 -27.28 -14.47
CA GLU A 227 -9.66 -26.54 -14.98
C GLU A 227 -10.75 -26.27 -13.92
N LYS A 228 -11.06 -27.22 -13.04
CA LYS A 228 -12.05 -27.03 -11.98
C LYS A 228 -11.54 -26.05 -10.92
N HIS A 229 -10.26 -26.17 -10.57
CA HIS A 229 -9.60 -25.25 -9.65
C HIS A 229 -9.58 -23.82 -10.20
N LEU A 230 -9.32 -23.65 -11.50
CA LEU A 230 -9.40 -22.35 -12.17
C LEU A 230 -10.82 -21.77 -12.14
N GLN A 231 -11.83 -22.59 -12.41
CA GLN A 231 -13.23 -22.16 -12.35
C GLN A 231 -13.65 -21.73 -10.94
N ALA A 232 -13.19 -22.44 -9.90
CA ALA A 232 -13.44 -22.06 -8.50
C ALA A 232 -12.81 -20.71 -8.16
N ARG A 233 -11.55 -20.47 -8.59
CA ARG A 233 -10.87 -19.15 -8.44
C ARG A 233 -11.64 -18.02 -9.14
N ILE A 234 -12.08 -18.24 -10.38
CA ILE A 234 -12.89 -17.24 -11.13
C ILE A 234 -14.21 -16.96 -10.41
N SER A 235 -14.87 -18.00 -9.92
CA SER A 235 -16.15 -17.87 -9.19
C SER A 235 -15.96 -17.12 -7.87
N TRP A 236 -14.86 -17.35 -7.16
CA TRP A 236 -14.48 -16.59 -5.98
C TRP A 236 -14.26 -15.11 -6.28
N LEU A 237 -13.45 -14.78 -7.29
CA LEU A 237 -13.22 -13.39 -7.69
C LEU A 237 -14.51 -12.68 -8.12
N HIS A 238 -15.39 -13.39 -8.83
CA HIS A 238 -16.71 -12.89 -9.18
C HIS A 238 -17.60 -12.64 -7.96
N LEU A 239 -17.57 -13.53 -6.95
CA LEU A 239 -18.27 -13.32 -5.69
C LEU A 239 -17.77 -12.03 -5.01
N ILE A 240 -16.46 -11.84 -4.93
CA ILE A 240 -15.86 -10.63 -4.37
C ILE A 240 -16.33 -9.39 -5.14
N ASP A 241 -16.39 -9.43 -6.47
CA ASP A 241 -16.91 -8.31 -7.27
C ASP A 241 -18.37 -7.98 -6.91
N GLN A 242 -19.20 -9.00 -6.71
CA GLN A 242 -20.58 -8.81 -6.27
C GLN A 242 -20.66 -8.21 -4.86
N MET A 243 -19.79 -8.65 -3.94
CA MET A 243 -19.68 -8.08 -2.59
C MET A 243 -19.28 -6.60 -2.62
N ILE A 244 -18.24 -6.23 -3.38
CA ILE A 244 -17.80 -4.83 -3.53
C ILE A 244 -18.94 -3.98 -4.10
N ALA A 245 -19.61 -4.45 -5.16
CA ALA A 245 -20.70 -3.72 -5.78
C ALA A 245 -21.91 -3.56 -4.86
N PHE A 246 -22.23 -4.59 -4.08
CA PHE A 246 -23.30 -4.58 -3.09
C PHE A 246 -22.99 -3.59 -1.95
N ASP A 247 -21.81 -3.68 -1.34
CA ASP A 247 -21.41 -2.83 -0.21
C ASP A 247 -21.39 -1.34 -0.60
N LYS A 248 -20.91 -1.00 -1.80
CA LYS A 248 -20.97 0.39 -2.30
C LYS A 248 -22.41 0.92 -2.38
N ARG A 249 -23.35 0.08 -2.82
CA ARG A 249 -24.78 0.46 -2.87
C ARG A 249 -25.39 0.58 -1.48
N VAL A 250 -25.01 -0.31 -0.56
CA VAL A 250 -25.45 -0.29 0.85
C VAL A 250 -24.94 0.96 1.56
N GLN A 251 -23.66 1.30 1.40
CA GLN A 251 -23.07 2.52 1.96
C GLN A 251 -23.75 3.78 1.43
N SER A 252 -24.04 3.84 0.13
CA SER A 252 -24.83 4.95 -0.44
C SER A 252 -26.24 5.03 0.16
N LEU A 253 -26.89 3.88 0.39
CA LEU A 253 -28.23 3.84 1.00
C LEU A 253 -28.22 4.30 2.46
N ALA A 254 -27.18 3.95 3.22
CA ALA A 254 -26.98 4.37 4.60
C ALA A 254 -26.64 5.87 4.69
N SER A 255 -25.84 6.41 3.77
CA SER A 255 -25.40 7.81 3.77
C SER A 255 -26.55 8.82 3.61
N HIS A 256 -27.70 8.40 3.09
CA HIS A 256 -28.91 9.23 3.00
C HIS A 256 -29.57 9.51 4.36
N SER A 257 -29.10 8.92 5.46
CA SER A 257 -29.60 9.15 6.82
C SER A 257 -29.23 10.52 7.41
N GLY A 258 -28.27 11.24 6.81
CA GLY A 258 -27.79 12.53 7.33
C GLY A 258 -27.00 12.43 8.65
N ILE A 259 -26.81 11.22 9.21
CA ILE A 259 -26.05 10.94 10.43
C ILE A 259 -24.73 10.27 10.03
N LEU A 260 -23.91 10.95 9.26
CA LEU A 260 -22.47 10.65 9.23
C LEU A 260 -21.81 11.79 9.98
N LEU A 261 -21.24 11.47 11.16
CA LEU A 261 -20.09 12.11 11.80
C LEU A 261 -20.10 11.86 13.33
N SER A 262 -19.52 10.73 13.76
CA SER A 262 -18.77 10.70 15.02
C SER A 262 -17.86 9.46 15.07
N LEU A 263 -16.55 9.69 15.16
CA LEU A 263 -15.42 8.94 15.76
C LEU A 263 -15.41 7.39 15.88
N GLN A 264 -16.42 6.69 15.37
CA GLN A 264 -16.66 5.26 15.53
C GLN A 264 -16.95 4.65 14.16
N GLU A 265 -16.09 4.98 13.20
CA GLU A 265 -16.23 4.64 11.78
C GLU A 265 -15.94 3.17 11.53
N ASP A 266 -14.90 2.59 12.13
CA ASP A 266 -14.50 1.19 11.87
C ASP A 266 -15.57 0.18 12.29
N ALA A 267 -16.03 0.24 13.55
CA ALA A 267 -17.01 -0.71 14.07
C ALA A 267 -18.41 -0.58 13.42
N LYS A 268 -18.72 0.60 12.84
CA LYS A 268 -19.96 0.82 12.09
C LYS A 268 -19.82 0.37 10.64
N LEU A 269 -18.67 0.61 10.00
CA LEU A 269 -18.39 0.12 8.65
C LEU A 269 -18.36 -1.42 8.61
N GLU A 270 -17.77 -2.07 9.61
CA GLU A 270 -17.77 -3.53 9.72
C GLU A 270 -19.18 -4.13 9.69
N LYS A 271 -20.13 -3.49 10.38
CA LYS A 271 -21.53 -3.95 10.48
C LYS A 271 -22.36 -3.71 9.23
N LEU A 272 -21.91 -2.83 8.34
CA LEU A 272 -22.57 -2.48 7.08
C LEU A 272 -21.92 -3.15 5.87
N SER A 273 -20.87 -3.94 6.10
CA SER A 273 -20.03 -4.55 5.07
C SER A 273 -20.23 -6.06 5.01
N SER A 274 -20.44 -6.60 3.80
CA SER A 274 -20.50 -8.04 3.58
C SER A 274 -19.13 -8.73 3.78
N PHE A 275 -18.03 -7.97 3.74
CA PHE A 275 -16.68 -8.46 4.06
C PHE A 275 -16.47 -8.77 5.56
N SER A 276 -17.46 -8.51 6.43
CA SER A 276 -17.40 -8.89 7.85
C SER A 276 -17.14 -10.40 8.05
N VAL A 277 -17.49 -11.21 7.05
CA VAL A 277 -17.22 -12.66 7.03
C VAL A 277 -15.73 -13.00 7.25
N PHE A 278 -14.82 -12.14 6.78
CA PHE A 278 -13.39 -12.34 6.94
C PHE A 278 -12.86 -12.03 8.35
N ILE A 279 -13.65 -11.35 9.18
CA ILE A 279 -13.32 -11.11 10.60
C ILE A 279 -13.45 -12.44 11.36
N ASP A 280 -14.55 -13.16 11.14
CA ASP A 280 -14.79 -14.46 11.79
C ASP A 280 -13.87 -15.57 11.25
N ARG A 281 -13.46 -15.45 9.99
CA ARG A 281 -12.64 -16.43 9.25
C ARG A 281 -11.46 -15.76 8.54
N PRO A 282 -10.37 -15.45 9.28
CA PRO A 282 -9.19 -14.83 8.68
C PRO A 282 -8.48 -15.75 7.67
N ASP A 283 -8.67 -17.06 7.78
CA ASP A 283 -8.17 -18.04 6.81
C ASP A 283 -8.75 -17.83 5.41
N TRP A 284 -9.99 -17.37 5.29
CA TRP A 284 -10.60 -17.05 4.00
C TRP A 284 -10.06 -15.76 3.39
N LEU A 285 -9.59 -14.82 4.22
CA LEU A 285 -8.90 -13.63 3.73
C LEU A 285 -7.56 -14.04 3.11
N ASP A 286 -6.83 -14.93 3.77
CA ASP A 286 -5.54 -15.43 3.27
C ASP A 286 -5.72 -16.16 1.94
N LEU A 287 -6.77 -16.99 1.83
CA LEU A 287 -7.13 -17.67 0.59
C LEU A 287 -7.49 -16.68 -0.53
N TRP A 288 -8.28 -15.64 -0.23
CA TRP A 288 -8.57 -14.62 -1.22
C TRP A 288 -7.30 -13.91 -1.68
N ALA A 289 -6.42 -13.52 -0.75
CA ALA A 289 -5.15 -12.87 -1.08
C ALA A 289 -4.28 -13.75 -2.00
N ASP A 290 -4.22 -15.07 -1.76
CA ASP A 290 -3.51 -16.02 -2.61
C ASP A 290 -4.13 -16.16 -4.01
N ILE A 291 -5.47 -16.22 -4.10
CA ILE A 291 -6.18 -16.29 -5.38
C ILE A 291 -5.91 -15.02 -6.21
N GLU A 292 -5.97 -13.85 -5.58
CA GLU A 292 -5.73 -12.54 -6.18
C GLU A 292 -4.28 -12.40 -6.64
N LEU A 293 -3.32 -12.83 -5.80
CA LEU A 293 -1.90 -12.84 -6.13
C LEU A 293 -1.61 -13.74 -7.32
N THR A 294 -2.18 -14.95 -7.32
CA THR A 294 -2.00 -15.91 -8.40
C THR A 294 -2.61 -15.37 -9.70
N ASP A 295 -3.77 -14.71 -9.68
CA ASP A 295 -4.39 -14.11 -10.87
C ASP A 295 -3.56 -12.93 -11.41
N ALA A 296 -3.02 -12.11 -10.52
CA ALA A 296 -2.08 -11.06 -10.89
C ALA A 296 -0.83 -11.63 -11.57
N PHE A 297 -0.27 -12.73 -11.04
CA PHE A 297 0.89 -13.39 -11.64
C PHE A 297 0.57 -14.07 -12.97
N ASP A 298 -0.55 -14.77 -13.09
CA ASP A 298 -1.01 -15.38 -14.35
C ASP A 298 -1.08 -14.34 -15.47
N LYS A 299 -1.50 -13.10 -15.13
CA LYS A 299 -1.55 -11.97 -16.07
C LYS A 299 -0.19 -11.30 -16.31
N LEU A 300 0.70 -11.27 -15.32
CA LEU A 300 2.03 -10.63 -15.43
C LEU A 300 3.07 -11.51 -16.11
N ASN A 301 3.03 -12.84 -15.91
CA ASN A 301 3.98 -13.78 -16.48
C ASN A 301 4.19 -13.63 -18.00
N PRO A 302 3.13 -13.58 -18.86
CA PRO A 302 3.32 -13.39 -20.30
C PRO A 302 3.94 -12.02 -20.64
N GLU A 303 3.69 -10.99 -19.83
CA GLU A 303 4.30 -9.67 -20.02
C GLU A 303 5.78 -9.67 -19.61
N ILE A 304 6.14 -10.40 -18.55
CA ILE A 304 7.53 -10.58 -18.10
C ILE A 304 8.36 -11.33 -19.15
N GLU A 305 7.81 -12.38 -19.75
CA GLU A 305 8.47 -13.19 -20.79
C GLU A 305 8.66 -12.44 -22.10
N ASN A 306 7.79 -11.46 -22.38
CA ASN A 306 7.87 -10.66 -23.60
C ASN A 306 8.98 -9.61 -23.53
N GLU A 307 10.10 -9.84 -24.23
CA GLU A 307 11.24 -8.90 -24.23
C GLU A 307 10.89 -7.47 -24.71
N ARG A 308 9.79 -7.31 -25.46
CA ARG A 308 9.29 -5.99 -25.89
C ARG A 308 8.77 -5.15 -24.71
N SER A 309 8.23 -5.78 -23.66
CA SER A 309 7.71 -5.06 -22.48
C SER A 309 8.83 -4.38 -21.69
N TRP A 310 10.05 -4.89 -21.81
CA TRP A 310 11.27 -4.36 -21.19
C TRP A 310 11.90 -3.21 -21.97
N SER A 311 11.35 -2.86 -23.14
CA SER A 311 11.85 -1.77 -23.96
C SER A 311 11.06 -0.48 -23.75
N THR A 312 11.75 0.64 -23.91
CA THR A 312 11.21 2.02 -23.82
C THR A 312 10.60 2.49 -25.14
N ASP A 313 10.90 1.80 -26.24
CA ASP A 313 10.71 2.30 -27.62
C ASP A 313 9.27 2.20 -28.15
N ILE A 314 8.34 1.65 -27.35
CA ILE A 314 6.94 1.45 -27.75
C ILE A 314 6.05 2.65 -27.39
N ARG A 315 6.61 3.70 -26.77
CA ARG A 315 5.84 4.91 -26.46
C ARG A 315 5.71 5.80 -27.70
N GLY A 316 4.78 5.44 -28.58
CA GLY A 316 4.42 6.22 -29.76
C GLY A 316 3.93 7.63 -29.40
N VAL A 317 4.63 8.65 -29.93
CA VAL A 317 4.19 9.94 -30.52
C VAL A 317 3.11 10.80 -29.82
N ALA A 318 2.49 10.44 -28.69
CA ALA A 318 1.33 11.17 -28.18
C ALA A 318 1.27 11.32 -26.66
N VAL A 319 2.33 11.86 -26.01
CA VAL A 319 2.18 12.75 -24.85
C VAL A 319 3.34 13.76 -24.86
N LEU A 320 3.15 14.87 -25.57
CA LEU A 320 3.95 16.07 -25.34
C LEU A 320 3.38 16.79 -24.11
N SER A 321 4.06 16.67 -22.97
CA SER A 321 4.38 17.77 -22.03
C SER A 321 4.75 17.27 -20.63
N ALA A 322 5.90 17.71 -20.15
CA ALA A 322 6.27 17.89 -18.74
C ALA A 322 6.64 16.69 -17.84
N GLN A 323 7.06 15.55 -18.36
CA GLN A 323 7.80 14.59 -17.52
C GLN A 323 8.95 13.93 -18.30
N GLU A 324 10.03 14.68 -18.48
CA GLU A 324 11.29 14.24 -19.11
C GLU A 324 11.99 13.09 -18.33
N ASP A 325 11.46 12.68 -17.18
CA ASP A 325 12.09 11.73 -16.26
C ASP A 325 11.69 10.25 -16.43
N ASN A 326 10.60 9.93 -17.14
CA ASN A 326 10.07 8.57 -17.10
C ASN A 326 10.59 7.67 -18.24
N LYS A 327 11.89 7.39 -18.24
CA LYS A 327 12.55 6.35 -19.08
C LYS A 327 12.23 4.92 -18.61
N SER A 328 11.09 4.72 -17.95
CA SER A 328 10.70 3.41 -17.42
C SER A 328 10.12 2.52 -18.53
N PRO A 329 10.50 1.22 -18.57
CA PRO A 329 9.92 0.27 -19.51
C PRO A 329 8.43 0.01 -19.24
N ALA A 330 7.73 -0.52 -20.26
CA ALA A 330 6.29 -0.77 -20.21
C ALA A 330 5.90 -1.77 -19.10
N ILE A 331 6.75 -2.75 -18.82
CA ILE A 331 6.55 -3.74 -17.76
C ILE A 331 6.32 -3.10 -16.38
N ALA A 332 7.00 -2.00 -16.06
CA ALA A 332 6.81 -1.34 -14.77
C ALA A 332 5.41 -0.71 -14.67
N SER A 333 4.85 -0.26 -15.79
CA SER A 333 3.47 0.23 -15.85
C SER A 333 2.46 -0.91 -15.70
N ALA A 334 2.76 -2.09 -16.24
CA ALA A 334 1.92 -3.26 -16.05
C ALA A 334 1.88 -3.73 -14.59
N PHE A 335 3.04 -3.80 -13.93
CA PHE A 335 3.10 -4.08 -12.49
C PHE A 335 2.33 -3.04 -11.67
N HIS A 336 2.47 -1.75 -12.00
CA HIS A 336 1.67 -0.68 -11.38
C HIS A 336 0.17 -0.89 -11.58
N GLN A 337 -0.30 -1.17 -12.79
CA GLN A 337 -1.73 -1.41 -13.04
C GLN A 337 -2.28 -2.59 -12.24
N ARG A 338 -1.52 -3.70 -12.15
CA ARG A 338 -1.93 -4.87 -11.37
C ARG A 338 -1.93 -4.58 -9.88
N PHE A 339 -0.88 -3.94 -9.38
CA PHE A 339 -0.81 -3.54 -7.99
C PHE A 339 -1.96 -2.59 -7.62
N SER A 340 -2.25 -1.59 -8.47
CA SER A 340 -3.41 -0.69 -8.28
C SER A 340 -4.74 -1.44 -8.21
N ALA A 341 -4.96 -2.42 -9.09
CA ALA A 341 -6.18 -3.22 -9.07
C ALA A 341 -6.35 -3.98 -7.74
N VAL A 342 -5.25 -4.53 -7.19
CA VAL A 342 -5.25 -5.20 -5.88
C VAL A 342 -5.52 -4.20 -4.75
N ILE A 343 -4.92 -3.01 -4.80
CA ILE A 343 -5.20 -1.94 -3.81
C ILE A 343 -6.67 -1.51 -3.87
N ASP A 344 -7.25 -1.33 -5.06
CA ASP A 344 -8.64 -0.92 -5.21
C ASP A 344 -9.62 -1.92 -4.60
N ARG A 345 -9.29 -3.20 -4.64
CA ARG A 345 -10.05 -4.25 -3.94
C ARG A 345 -9.78 -4.23 -2.44
N CYS A 346 -8.53 -4.05 -2.01
CA CYS A 346 -8.16 -3.91 -0.60
C CYS A 346 -8.93 -2.76 0.08
N ARG A 347 -9.12 -1.62 -0.60
CA ARG A 347 -9.90 -0.47 -0.10
C ARG A 347 -11.35 -0.81 0.26
N SER A 348 -11.91 -1.88 -0.29
CA SER A 348 -13.28 -2.31 0.03
C SER A 348 -13.41 -3.02 1.38
N LEU A 349 -12.30 -3.47 1.97
CA LEU A 349 -12.30 -4.10 3.28
C LEU A 349 -12.69 -3.07 4.37
N PRO A 350 -13.52 -3.45 5.36
CA PRO A 350 -14.09 -2.51 6.31
C PRO A 350 -13.11 -2.09 7.41
N SER A 351 -12.17 -2.96 7.80
CA SER A 351 -11.25 -2.70 8.92
C SER A 351 -9.81 -2.52 8.46
N ILE A 352 -9.07 -1.68 9.18
CA ILE A 352 -7.65 -1.40 8.92
C ILE A 352 -6.81 -2.67 9.09
N GLU A 353 -7.14 -3.52 10.05
CA GLU A 353 -6.46 -4.79 10.30
C GLU A 353 -6.58 -5.74 9.09
N LEU A 354 -7.79 -5.89 8.53
CA LEU A 354 -8.00 -6.71 7.33
C LEU A 354 -7.27 -6.14 6.12
N ARG A 355 -7.33 -4.81 5.91
CA ARG A 355 -6.60 -4.13 4.83
C ARG A 355 -5.09 -4.35 4.94
N SER A 356 -4.54 -4.18 6.14
CA SER A 356 -3.12 -4.36 6.40
C SER A 356 -2.67 -5.80 6.13
N ARG A 357 -3.42 -6.79 6.64
CA ARG A 357 -3.14 -8.20 6.42
C ARG A 357 -3.24 -8.57 4.93
N PHE A 358 -4.29 -8.13 4.24
CA PHE A 358 -4.45 -8.39 2.81
C PHE A 358 -3.31 -7.76 1.99
N LEU A 359 -2.91 -6.53 2.30
CA LEU A 359 -1.80 -5.86 1.62
C LEU A 359 -0.47 -6.58 1.83
N LYS A 360 -0.22 -7.11 3.04
CA LYS A 360 0.97 -7.93 3.33
C LYS A 360 0.98 -9.25 2.57
N LEU A 361 -0.18 -9.89 2.38
CA LEU A 361 -0.29 -11.20 1.74
C LEU A 361 -0.35 -11.14 0.21
N ALA A 362 -1.03 -10.15 -0.38
CA ALA A 362 -1.16 -10.03 -1.84
C ALA A 362 -0.28 -8.90 -2.40
N GLY A 363 -0.20 -7.76 -1.73
CA GLY A 363 0.49 -6.58 -2.23
C GLY A 363 2.01 -6.69 -2.19
N ALA A 364 2.58 -6.95 -1.02
CA ALA A 364 4.04 -7.06 -0.84
C ALA A 364 4.67 -8.12 -1.77
N PRO A 365 4.07 -9.33 -1.95
CA PRO A 365 4.60 -10.30 -2.90
C PRO A 365 4.62 -9.86 -4.37
N ILE A 366 3.71 -8.98 -4.81
CA ILE A 366 3.77 -8.39 -6.17
C ILE A 366 5.02 -7.52 -6.31
N ILE A 367 5.32 -6.70 -5.29
CA ILE A 367 6.51 -5.84 -5.28
C ILE A 367 7.79 -6.70 -5.22
N HIS A 368 7.80 -7.74 -4.38
CA HIS A 368 8.91 -8.69 -4.31
C HIS A 368 9.12 -9.44 -5.62
N ARG A 369 8.04 -9.85 -6.31
CA ARG A 369 8.13 -10.48 -7.63
C ARG A 369 8.70 -9.52 -8.66
N PHE A 370 8.26 -8.26 -8.67
CA PHE A 370 8.81 -7.23 -9.55
C PHE A 370 10.32 -7.08 -9.33
N LEU A 371 10.74 -6.88 -8.08
CA LEU A 371 12.15 -6.78 -7.71
C LEU A 371 12.95 -8.03 -8.10
N GLY A 372 12.40 -9.22 -7.88
CA GLY A 372 13.01 -10.49 -8.28
C GLY A 372 13.25 -10.57 -9.79
N CYS A 373 12.28 -10.14 -10.60
CA CYS A 373 12.43 -10.05 -12.05
C CYS A 373 13.52 -9.05 -12.47
N LEU A 374 13.59 -7.88 -11.84
CA LEU A 374 14.65 -6.89 -12.09
C LEU A 374 16.03 -7.46 -11.75
N LEU A 375 16.15 -8.08 -10.58
CA LEU A 375 17.39 -8.69 -10.10
C LEU A 375 17.87 -9.80 -11.03
N PHE A 376 16.98 -10.72 -11.39
CA PHE A 376 17.30 -11.81 -12.31
C PHE A 376 17.84 -11.27 -13.65
N ARG A 377 17.17 -10.27 -14.23
CA ARG A 377 17.60 -9.67 -15.50
C ARG A 377 18.98 -9.00 -15.41
N CYS A 378 19.26 -8.31 -14.31
CA CYS A 378 20.57 -7.67 -14.11
C CYS A 378 21.68 -8.71 -13.86
N GLN A 379 21.41 -9.76 -13.09
CA GLN A 379 22.36 -10.84 -12.83
C GLN A 379 22.65 -11.66 -14.07
N GLU A 380 21.65 -11.94 -14.90
CA GLU A 380 21.83 -12.61 -16.19
C GLU A 380 22.72 -11.76 -17.12
N ALA A 381 22.46 -10.46 -17.20
CA ALA A 381 23.25 -9.52 -18.00
C ALA A 381 24.72 -9.48 -17.53
N GLU A 382 24.96 -9.46 -16.21
CA GLU A 382 26.30 -9.55 -15.67
C GLU A 382 26.97 -10.91 -15.91
N GLY A 383 26.25 -12.01 -15.71
CA GLY A 383 26.81 -13.36 -15.82
C GLY A 383 27.24 -13.71 -17.24
N LEU A 384 26.56 -13.17 -18.26
CA LEU A 384 26.85 -13.45 -19.66
C LEU A 384 28.03 -12.65 -20.21
N THR A 385 28.18 -11.38 -19.80
CA THR A 385 29.12 -10.45 -20.46
C THR A 385 29.99 -9.63 -19.51
N ALA A 386 29.87 -9.85 -18.20
CA ALA A 386 30.44 -8.99 -17.17
C ALA A 386 30.11 -7.50 -17.35
N LEU A 387 28.96 -7.20 -18.00
CA LEU A 387 28.50 -5.86 -18.35
C LEU A 387 29.46 -5.08 -19.27
N THR A 388 30.28 -5.79 -20.06
CA THR A 388 31.26 -5.16 -20.97
C THR A 388 30.66 -4.77 -22.31
N ASP A 389 29.56 -5.39 -22.73
CA ASP A 389 28.79 -5.08 -23.93
C ASP A 389 27.83 -3.90 -23.70
N ASN A 390 27.35 -3.31 -24.78
CA ASN A 390 26.45 -2.16 -24.72
C ASN A 390 25.02 -2.60 -24.37
N ASP A 391 24.59 -3.76 -24.87
CA ASP A 391 23.23 -4.27 -24.68
C ASP A 391 22.97 -4.65 -23.21
N ALA A 392 23.92 -5.27 -22.52
CA ALA A 392 23.80 -5.54 -21.09
C ALA A 392 23.74 -4.25 -20.25
N LEU A 393 24.54 -3.23 -20.59
CA LEU A 393 24.47 -1.93 -19.90
C LEU A 393 23.10 -1.28 -20.07
N MET A 394 22.54 -1.32 -21.29
CA MET A 394 21.19 -0.83 -21.56
C MET A 394 20.13 -1.65 -20.82
N LYS A 395 20.29 -2.98 -20.75
CA LYS A 395 19.38 -3.86 -20.02
C LYS A 395 19.35 -3.53 -18.52
N VAL A 396 20.51 -3.36 -17.89
CA VAL A 396 20.60 -2.95 -16.48
C VAL A 396 20.05 -1.53 -16.28
N ALA A 397 20.36 -0.59 -17.19
CA ALA A 397 19.84 0.77 -17.12
C ALA A 397 18.31 0.82 -17.16
N LYS A 398 17.69 0.06 -18.06
CA LYS A 398 16.22 -0.08 -18.14
C LYS A 398 15.63 -0.67 -16.86
N SER A 399 16.28 -1.68 -16.25
CA SER A 399 15.87 -2.23 -14.95
C SER A 399 15.97 -1.22 -13.81
N VAL A 400 17.02 -0.39 -13.78
CA VAL A 400 17.19 0.68 -12.79
C VAL A 400 16.08 1.73 -12.92
N ASN A 401 15.73 2.13 -14.14
CA ASN A 401 14.62 3.06 -14.36
C ASN A 401 13.27 2.46 -13.93
N ALA A 402 13.06 1.17 -14.19
CA ALA A 402 11.86 0.46 -13.75
C ALA A 402 11.72 0.47 -12.22
N ALA A 403 12.82 0.18 -11.50
CA ALA A 403 12.86 0.25 -10.04
C ALA A 403 12.53 1.66 -9.54
N ARG A 404 13.17 2.69 -10.11
CA ARG A 404 12.96 4.09 -9.72
C ARG A 404 11.51 4.54 -9.92
N TYR A 405 10.90 4.20 -11.05
CA TYR A 405 9.52 4.55 -11.34
C TYR A 405 8.58 3.91 -10.30
N PHE A 406 8.75 2.63 -10.03
CA PHE A 406 7.91 1.94 -9.04
C PHE A 406 8.16 2.45 -7.62
N GLU A 407 9.43 2.70 -7.23
CA GLU A 407 9.81 3.37 -5.98
C GLU A 407 9.08 4.72 -5.82
N SER A 408 9.05 5.55 -6.87
CA SER A 408 8.39 6.86 -6.81
C SER A 408 6.88 6.77 -6.61
N ILE A 409 6.22 5.80 -7.25
CA ILE A 409 4.78 5.55 -7.08
C ILE A 409 4.49 5.10 -5.65
N LEU A 410 5.28 4.14 -5.15
CA LEU A 410 5.06 3.60 -3.81
C LEU A 410 5.26 4.67 -2.73
N LYS A 411 6.25 5.57 -2.91
CA LYS A 411 6.45 6.72 -2.02
C LYS A 411 5.25 7.67 -2.05
N GLU A 412 4.77 8.05 -3.23
CA GLU A 412 3.57 8.88 -3.38
C GLU A 412 2.34 8.26 -2.72
N TRP A 413 2.15 6.95 -2.89
CA TRP A 413 1.04 6.24 -2.27
C TRP A 413 1.15 6.17 -0.76
N CYS A 414 2.35 6.04 -0.21
CA CYS A 414 2.54 6.04 1.24
C CYS A 414 2.22 7.39 1.90
N GLU A 415 2.01 8.46 1.12
CA GLU A 415 1.52 9.75 1.61
C GLU A 415 -0.03 9.83 1.69
N ASP A 416 -0.76 8.88 1.07
CA ASP A 416 -2.21 8.77 1.16
C ASP A 416 -2.64 8.27 2.56
N ILE A 417 -3.70 8.89 3.11
CA ILE A 417 -4.32 8.57 4.41
C ILE A 417 -4.56 7.06 4.54
N PHE A 418 -5.00 6.41 3.46
CA PHE A 418 -5.24 4.97 3.42
C PHE A 418 -4.01 4.15 3.87
N PHE A 419 -2.80 4.50 3.42
CA PHE A 419 -1.57 3.78 3.79
C PHE A 419 -1.01 4.24 5.14
N LEU A 420 -1.16 5.52 5.48
CA LEU A 420 -0.72 6.08 6.75
C LEU A 420 -1.46 5.45 7.94
N GLU A 421 -2.79 5.29 7.85
CA GLU A 421 -3.61 4.63 8.88
C GLU A 421 -3.14 3.19 9.16
N MET A 422 -2.83 2.44 8.10
CA MET A 422 -2.31 1.07 8.22
C MET A 422 -0.89 1.01 8.81
N GLY A 423 -0.07 2.04 8.61
CA GLY A 423 1.26 2.15 9.21
C GLY A 423 1.20 2.36 10.72
N LEU A 424 0.34 3.28 11.17
CA LEU A 424 0.20 3.64 12.59
C LEU A 424 -0.37 2.50 13.45
N ASN A 425 -1.27 1.67 12.90
CA ASN A 425 -1.84 0.56 13.65
C ASN A 425 -0.83 -0.56 13.96
N GLN A 426 0.27 -0.69 13.20
CA GLN A 426 1.32 -1.66 13.52
C GLN A 426 2.03 -1.30 14.84
N ASP A 427 2.21 -0.01 15.12
CA ASP A 427 2.85 0.49 16.34
C ASP A 427 2.04 0.17 17.61
N THR A 428 0.72 -0.04 17.49
CA THR A 428 -0.17 -0.30 18.64
C THR A 428 -0.35 -1.77 18.99
N SER A 429 0.01 -2.68 18.07
CA SER A 429 -0.18 -4.13 18.22
C SER A 429 1.05 -4.88 18.75
N THR A 430 2.17 -4.18 18.94
CA THR A 430 3.39 -4.78 19.49
C THR A 430 3.33 -4.73 21.01
N ASP A 431 3.02 -5.87 21.64
CA ASP A 431 3.13 -6.08 23.08
C ASP A 431 4.45 -5.49 23.60
N GLY A 432 4.35 -4.64 24.63
CA GLY A 432 5.41 -3.76 25.11
C GLY A 432 6.61 -4.45 25.74
N ASN A 433 7.47 -5.08 24.93
CA ASN A 433 8.71 -5.68 25.41
C ASN A 433 9.83 -5.84 24.37
N ASP A 434 10.06 -4.85 23.50
CA ASP A 434 11.32 -4.77 22.75
C ASP A 434 11.92 -3.36 22.78
N PHE A 435 12.70 -3.09 23.84
CA PHE A 435 13.63 -1.96 23.89
C PHE A 435 14.85 -2.32 23.03
N GLY A 436 14.78 -2.05 21.72
CA GLY A 436 15.87 -2.50 20.86
C GLY A 436 15.92 -2.05 19.39
N SER A 437 15.13 -1.11 18.89
CA SER A 437 15.45 -0.42 17.61
C SER A 437 14.67 0.88 17.42
N GLU A 438 15.29 2.01 17.78
CA GLU A 438 14.74 3.37 17.56
C GLU A 438 14.62 3.79 16.06
N GLU A 439 14.88 2.89 15.11
CA GLU A 439 14.78 3.15 13.66
C GLU A 439 13.56 2.49 12.98
N SER A 440 12.74 1.72 13.70
CA SER A 440 11.58 1.01 13.11
C SER A 440 10.22 1.62 13.42
N SER A 441 10.09 2.48 14.45
CA SER A 441 8.82 3.11 14.81
C SER A 441 8.43 4.20 13.81
N GLY A 442 7.30 4.00 13.13
CA GLY A 442 6.73 4.95 12.16
C GLY A 442 7.07 4.72 10.70
N ASN A 443 7.69 3.59 10.35
CA ASN A 443 7.94 3.25 8.95
C ASN A 443 6.65 2.71 8.31
N GLY A 444 6.16 3.37 7.24
CA GLY A 444 4.89 3.03 6.59
C GLY A 444 4.75 1.56 6.17
N ILE A 445 3.53 1.10 5.90
CA ILE A 445 3.21 -0.33 5.67
C ILE A 445 4.02 -1.03 4.55
N LEU A 446 4.54 -0.28 3.57
CA LEU A 446 5.37 -0.79 2.46
C LEU A 446 6.85 -0.34 2.55
N TYR A 447 7.30 0.10 3.72
CA TYR A 447 8.63 0.68 3.88
C TYR A 447 9.75 -0.30 3.55
N GLU A 448 9.64 -1.56 3.97
CA GLU A 448 10.65 -2.58 3.66
C GLU A 448 10.78 -2.80 2.14
N GLU A 449 9.66 -2.86 1.44
CA GLU A 449 9.61 -3.03 -0.02
C GLU A 449 10.22 -1.83 -0.75
N ILE A 450 9.91 -0.61 -0.31
CA ILE A 450 10.50 0.63 -0.86
C ILE A 450 12.02 0.63 -0.63
N LYS A 451 12.47 0.31 0.58
CA LYS A 451 13.89 0.25 0.91
C LYS A 451 14.64 -0.77 0.06
N LYS A 452 14.07 -1.96 -0.18
CA LYS A 452 14.68 -2.98 -1.06
C LYS A 452 14.80 -2.50 -2.51
N LEU A 453 13.83 -1.73 -3.02
CA LEU A 453 13.92 -1.11 -4.35
C LEU A 453 15.02 -0.04 -4.42
N GLU A 454 15.15 0.78 -3.37
CA GLU A 454 16.23 1.77 -3.24
C GLU A 454 17.61 1.11 -3.22
N GLU A 455 17.79 0.10 -2.37
CA GLU A 455 19.05 -0.66 -2.24
C GLU A 455 19.44 -1.34 -3.56
N PHE A 456 18.46 -1.90 -4.27
CA PHE A 456 18.66 -2.43 -5.61
C PHE A 456 19.15 -1.34 -6.57
N ARG A 457 18.47 -0.19 -6.60
CA ARG A 457 18.82 0.92 -7.49
C ARG A 457 20.23 1.42 -7.22
N THR A 458 20.56 1.74 -5.97
CA THR A 458 21.89 2.25 -5.60
C THR A 458 22.98 1.22 -5.90
N GLY A 459 22.76 -0.05 -5.54
CA GLY A 459 23.74 -1.12 -5.77
C GLY A 459 24.07 -1.33 -7.24
N TRP A 460 23.06 -1.33 -8.13
CA TRP A 460 23.31 -1.50 -9.57
C TRP A 460 23.88 -0.24 -10.23
N VAL A 461 23.52 0.97 -9.78
CA VAL A 461 24.14 2.22 -10.26
C VAL A 461 25.63 2.26 -9.92
N GLU A 462 26.02 1.92 -8.69
CA GLU A 462 27.43 1.83 -8.29
C GLU A 462 28.20 0.77 -9.08
N LYS A 463 27.54 -0.33 -9.40
CA LYS A 463 28.12 -1.41 -10.19
C LYS A 463 28.38 -1.00 -11.64
N LEU A 464 27.44 -0.30 -12.28
CA LEU A 464 27.63 0.28 -13.61
C LEU A 464 28.83 1.23 -13.63
N SER A 465 28.92 2.12 -12.64
CA SER A 465 30.08 3.01 -12.46
C SER A 465 31.39 2.21 -12.32
N THR A 466 31.40 1.18 -11.49
CA THR A 466 32.58 0.32 -11.28
C THR A 466 33.02 -0.40 -12.56
N VAL A 467 32.08 -0.87 -13.39
CA VAL A 467 32.39 -1.55 -14.66
C VAL A 467 33.04 -0.58 -15.65
N VAL A 468 32.48 0.63 -15.80
CA VAL A 468 33.06 1.66 -16.67
C VAL A 468 34.46 2.04 -16.20
N MET A 469 34.67 2.22 -14.88
CA MET A 469 36.01 2.47 -14.32
C MET A 469 37.01 1.37 -14.66
N ARG A 470 36.62 0.10 -14.48
CA ARG A 470 37.50 -1.04 -14.74
C ARG A 470 37.85 -1.15 -16.23
N GLY A 471 36.89 -0.95 -17.12
CA GLY A 471 37.15 -0.93 -18.55
C GLY A 471 38.10 0.21 -18.94
N PHE A 472 37.90 1.40 -18.37
CA PHE A 472 38.81 2.52 -18.58
C PHE A 472 40.23 2.23 -18.07
N ASP A 473 40.38 1.65 -16.86
CA ASP A 473 41.68 1.25 -16.31
C ASP A 473 42.44 0.27 -17.23
N VAL A 474 41.72 -0.66 -17.84
CA VAL A 474 42.31 -1.60 -18.81
C VAL A 474 42.75 -0.86 -20.07
N CYS A 475 41.90 0.00 -20.64
CA CYS A 475 42.20 0.74 -21.87
C CYS A 475 43.34 1.78 -21.69
N CYS A 476 43.44 2.42 -20.52
CA CYS A 476 44.47 3.43 -20.27
C CYS A 476 45.80 2.84 -19.77
N ARG A 477 45.90 1.52 -19.59
CA ARG A 477 47.05 0.87 -18.95
C ARG A 477 48.37 1.09 -19.69
N ASP A 478 48.33 1.09 -21.03
CA ASP A 478 49.51 1.34 -21.87
C ASP A 478 49.93 2.81 -21.83
N TYR A 479 48.96 3.72 -21.81
CA TYR A 479 49.21 5.15 -21.59
C TYR A 479 49.89 5.41 -20.25
N LEU A 480 49.43 4.80 -19.16
CA LEU A 480 50.04 4.96 -17.82
C LEU A 480 51.44 4.34 -17.71
N LYS A 481 51.70 3.23 -18.43
CA LYS A 481 53.01 2.55 -18.39
C LYS A 481 54.09 3.27 -19.17
N ASN A 482 53.76 4.00 -20.24
CA ASN A 482 54.74 4.64 -21.10
C ASN A 482 55.34 5.91 -20.47
N LYS A 483 56.33 5.75 -19.59
CA LYS A 483 57.00 6.89 -18.93
C LYS A 483 57.91 7.71 -19.85
N LYS A 484 58.29 7.17 -21.01
CA LYS A 484 59.21 7.83 -21.95
C LYS A 484 58.53 8.99 -22.68
N GLN A 485 57.21 8.89 -22.89
CA GLN A 485 56.41 9.93 -23.55
C GLN A 485 56.47 11.31 -22.86
N TRP A 486 56.88 11.37 -21.59
CA TRP A 486 56.99 12.63 -20.85
C TRP A 486 58.32 13.38 -21.07
N GLN A 487 59.30 12.73 -21.71
CA GLN A 487 60.65 13.25 -21.94
C GLN A 487 60.97 13.48 -23.42
N GLU A 488 60.17 12.94 -24.32
CA GLU A 488 60.36 13.09 -25.76
C GLU A 488 60.26 14.56 -26.20
N LYS A 489 61.15 14.98 -27.12
CA LYS A 489 61.05 16.29 -27.76
C LYS A 489 59.88 16.23 -28.73
N GLY A 490 58.90 17.11 -28.56
CA GLY A 490 57.61 17.03 -29.24
C GLY A 490 57.73 17.00 -30.77
N GLU A 491 56.96 16.12 -31.40
CA GLU A 491 56.43 16.41 -32.73
C GLU A 491 55.44 17.57 -32.57
N GLU A 492 55.60 18.63 -33.35
CA GLU A 492 54.72 19.80 -33.35
C GLU A 492 53.29 19.36 -33.68
N GLY A 493 52.40 19.36 -32.68
CA GLY A 493 50.98 19.04 -32.91
C GLY A 493 50.12 19.07 -31.66
N TRP A 494 48.96 19.71 -31.76
CA TRP A 494 47.84 19.70 -30.80
C TRP A 494 47.12 18.34 -30.74
N MET A 495 47.84 17.22 -30.78
CA MET A 495 47.25 15.89 -30.88
C MET A 495 47.31 15.17 -29.52
N VAL A 496 46.17 14.58 -29.14
CA VAL A 496 46.03 13.70 -27.97
C VAL A 496 46.96 12.49 -28.14
N SER A 497 47.57 12.04 -27.05
CA SER A 497 48.41 10.85 -27.04
C SER A 497 47.65 9.65 -27.61
N GLN A 498 48.18 9.02 -28.66
CA GLN A 498 47.50 7.93 -29.37
C GLN A 498 47.12 6.75 -28.46
N SER A 499 47.92 6.48 -27.42
CA SER A 499 47.66 5.46 -26.41
C SER A 499 46.54 5.84 -25.42
N PHE A 500 46.09 7.09 -25.40
CA PHE A 500 45.01 7.59 -24.54
C PHE A 500 43.68 7.72 -25.28
N VAL A 501 43.72 7.94 -26.60
CA VAL A 501 42.51 8.08 -27.44
C VAL A 501 41.55 6.91 -27.25
N GLY A 502 42.04 5.67 -27.27
CA GLY A 502 41.18 4.48 -27.09
C GLY A 502 40.50 4.42 -25.72
N ALA A 503 41.13 4.93 -24.65
CA ALA A 503 40.52 4.98 -23.32
C ALA A 503 39.44 6.07 -23.23
N LEU A 504 39.68 7.22 -23.88
CA LEU A 504 38.70 8.31 -23.96
C LEU A 504 37.49 7.93 -24.82
N ASP A 505 37.71 7.27 -25.95
CA ASP A 505 36.66 6.75 -26.83
C ASP A 505 35.80 5.70 -26.10
N TYR A 506 36.44 4.76 -25.38
CA TYR A 506 35.73 3.82 -24.51
C TYR A 506 34.86 4.54 -23.47
N LEU A 507 35.44 5.51 -22.74
CA LEU A 507 34.71 6.26 -21.71
C LEU A 507 33.51 7.00 -22.32
N GLN A 508 33.73 7.76 -23.38
CA GLN A 508 32.67 8.52 -24.04
C GLN A 508 31.57 7.61 -24.62
N GLY A 509 31.95 6.49 -25.24
CA GLY A 509 31.01 5.51 -25.77
C GLY A 509 30.14 4.90 -24.68
N LYS A 510 30.75 4.43 -23.58
CA LYS A 510 30.00 3.85 -22.46
C LYS A 510 29.11 4.87 -21.75
N MET A 511 29.60 6.08 -21.57
CA MET A 511 28.82 7.14 -20.92
C MET A 511 27.64 7.60 -21.77
N SER A 512 27.80 7.69 -23.08
CA SER A 512 26.68 8.00 -24.00
C SER A 512 25.55 6.96 -23.91
N ILE A 513 25.91 5.67 -23.83
CA ILE A 513 24.93 4.59 -23.67
C ILE A 513 24.19 4.71 -22.33
N LEU A 514 24.92 4.97 -21.25
CA LEU A 514 24.31 5.16 -19.93
C LEU A 514 23.47 6.42 -19.85
N GLU A 515 23.86 7.50 -20.53
CA GLU A 515 23.08 8.74 -20.65
C GLU A 515 21.77 8.51 -21.40
N GLU A 516 21.81 7.74 -22.49
CA GLU A 516 20.62 7.35 -23.24
C GLU A 516 19.71 6.43 -22.41
N GLY A 517 20.29 5.42 -21.76
CA GLY A 517 19.57 4.39 -21.04
C GLY A 517 19.01 4.80 -19.68
N LEU A 518 19.71 5.58 -18.86
CA LEU A 518 19.32 5.91 -17.49
C LEU A 518 18.55 7.23 -17.39
N ASN A 519 17.70 7.33 -16.37
CA ASN A 519 17.15 8.61 -15.95
C ASN A 519 18.26 9.57 -15.47
N ARG A 520 17.96 10.86 -15.49
CA ARG A 520 18.93 11.93 -15.23
C ARG A 520 19.58 11.85 -13.87
N VAL A 521 18.82 11.51 -12.82
CA VAL A 521 19.33 11.51 -11.44
C VAL A 521 20.34 10.38 -11.25
N ASP A 522 20.01 9.18 -11.70
CA ASP A 522 20.91 8.03 -11.56
C ASP A 522 22.13 8.17 -12.49
N PHE A 523 21.96 8.70 -13.71
CA PHE A 523 23.08 9.03 -14.58
C PHE A 523 24.04 10.05 -13.94
N VAL A 524 23.51 11.09 -13.29
CA VAL A 524 24.32 12.06 -12.55
C VAL A 524 25.08 11.39 -11.40
N GLY A 525 24.47 10.41 -10.72
CA GLY A 525 25.15 9.58 -9.73
C GLY A 525 26.33 8.80 -10.31
N ILE A 526 26.18 8.24 -11.51
CA ILE A 526 27.28 7.51 -12.20
C ILE A 526 28.45 8.45 -12.49
N TRP A 527 28.28 9.50 -13.29
CA TRP A 527 29.44 10.29 -13.70
C TRP A 527 30.13 11.01 -12.53
N ARG A 528 29.37 11.39 -11.50
CA ARG A 528 29.94 11.99 -10.27
C ARG A 528 30.70 11.00 -9.40
N SER A 529 30.37 9.71 -9.45
CA SER A 529 31.15 8.67 -8.77
C SER A 529 32.38 8.26 -9.60
N LEU A 530 32.29 8.31 -10.94
CA LEU A 530 33.40 8.05 -11.85
C LEU A 530 34.53 9.08 -11.75
N ALA A 531 34.19 10.37 -11.77
CA ALA A 531 35.19 11.44 -11.90
C ALA A 531 36.28 11.42 -10.79
N PRO A 532 35.95 11.29 -9.48
CA PRO A 532 36.98 11.15 -8.44
C PRO A 532 37.82 9.87 -8.57
N GLY A 533 37.21 8.78 -9.07
CA GLY A 533 37.91 7.53 -9.35
C GLY A 533 38.95 7.70 -10.44
N LEU A 534 38.59 8.38 -11.54
CA LEU A 534 39.47 8.70 -12.66
C LEU A 534 40.57 9.70 -12.24
N ASP A 535 40.23 10.72 -11.45
CA ASP A 535 41.18 11.68 -10.87
C ASP A 535 42.28 10.94 -10.12
N LYS A 536 41.90 10.05 -9.19
CA LYS A 536 42.85 9.26 -8.40
C LYS A 536 43.66 8.28 -9.26
N LEU A 537 43.04 7.62 -10.23
CA LEU A 537 43.69 6.62 -11.08
C LEU A 537 44.79 7.26 -11.92
N ILE A 538 44.46 8.33 -12.65
CA ILE A 538 45.41 9.01 -13.53
C ILE A 538 46.47 9.76 -12.71
N PHE A 539 46.08 10.40 -11.61
CA PHE A 539 47.02 11.07 -10.71
C PHE A 539 48.09 10.11 -10.19
N ASN A 540 47.67 8.94 -9.71
CA ASN A 540 48.60 7.93 -9.21
C ASN A 540 49.43 7.30 -10.34
N GLY A 541 48.80 7.04 -11.49
CA GLY A 541 49.44 6.39 -12.63
C GLY A 541 50.44 7.26 -13.37
N ILE A 542 50.33 8.59 -13.28
CA ILE A 542 51.22 9.54 -13.99
C ILE A 542 52.07 10.32 -12.99
N LEU A 543 51.45 11.17 -12.18
CA LEU A 543 52.12 12.17 -11.34
C LEU A 543 52.85 11.57 -10.13
N MET A 544 52.30 10.50 -9.57
CA MET A 544 52.91 9.79 -8.44
C MET A 544 53.93 8.73 -8.86
N THR A 545 54.25 8.63 -10.15
CA THR A 545 55.37 7.79 -10.61
C THR A 545 56.69 8.55 -10.54
N ASN A 546 57.83 7.86 -10.74
CA ASN A 546 59.15 8.51 -10.86
C ASN A 546 59.42 8.98 -12.30
N ALA A 547 58.38 9.25 -13.09
CA ALA A 547 58.52 9.82 -14.43
C ALA A 547 59.08 11.24 -14.34
N LYS A 548 59.84 11.65 -15.36
CA LYS A 548 60.34 13.02 -15.45
C LYS A 548 59.67 13.76 -16.61
N PHE A 549 59.35 15.03 -16.40
CA PHE A 549 58.57 15.85 -17.33
C PHE A 549 59.41 16.98 -17.92
N SER A 550 59.58 16.96 -19.25
CA SER A 550 60.06 18.10 -20.03
C SER A 550 58.93 19.10 -20.28
N ASP A 551 59.23 20.30 -20.78
CA ASP A 551 58.22 21.31 -21.13
C ASP A 551 57.18 20.76 -22.12
N GLY A 552 57.64 20.07 -23.17
CA GLY A 552 56.76 19.39 -24.13
C GLY A 552 55.93 18.26 -23.50
N GLY A 553 56.47 17.54 -22.50
CA GLY A 553 55.72 16.53 -21.76
C GLY A 553 54.59 17.10 -20.90
N VAL A 554 54.79 18.29 -20.33
CA VAL A 554 53.74 19.02 -19.57
C VAL A 554 52.65 19.53 -20.51
N GLU A 555 53.01 20.06 -21.68
CA GLU A 555 52.03 20.47 -22.70
C GLU A 555 51.22 19.29 -23.22
N ARG A 556 51.87 18.15 -23.50
CA ARG A 556 51.20 16.90 -23.89
C ARG A 556 50.17 16.44 -22.86
N LEU A 557 50.57 16.34 -21.58
CA LEU A 557 49.66 15.97 -20.50
C LEU A 557 48.54 17.01 -20.33
N SER A 558 48.82 18.30 -20.51
CA SER A 558 47.80 19.35 -20.47
C SER A 558 46.75 19.18 -21.58
N ASN A 559 47.17 18.82 -22.79
CA ASN A 559 46.26 18.57 -23.90
C ASN A 559 45.41 17.31 -23.64
N ASP A 560 46.04 16.21 -23.21
CA ASP A 560 45.33 14.96 -22.87
C ASP A 560 44.26 15.20 -21.78
N LEU A 561 44.61 15.91 -20.70
CA LEU A 561 43.67 16.24 -19.63
C LEU A 561 42.55 17.18 -20.10
N SER A 562 42.84 18.12 -21.00
CA SER A 562 41.80 19.01 -21.55
C SER A 562 40.74 18.22 -22.32
N VAL A 563 41.13 17.17 -23.04
CA VAL A 563 40.17 16.31 -23.76
C VAL A 563 39.41 15.42 -22.79
N LEU A 564 40.08 14.86 -21.76
CA LEU A 564 39.38 14.13 -20.69
C LEU A 564 38.31 15.01 -20.02
N PHE A 565 38.65 16.24 -19.66
CA PHE A 565 37.70 17.20 -19.09
C PHE A 565 36.59 17.53 -20.10
N GLY A 566 36.93 17.65 -21.38
CA GLY A 566 35.99 17.84 -22.48
C GLY A 566 34.93 16.74 -22.58
N VAL A 567 35.27 15.47 -22.32
CA VAL A 567 34.29 14.36 -22.27
C VAL A 567 33.19 14.64 -21.24
N PHE A 568 33.57 15.15 -20.07
CA PHE A 568 32.62 15.54 -19.02
C PHE A 568 31.95 16.91 -19.26
N GLY A 569 32.45 17.69 -20.21
CA GLY A 569 31.90 18.99 -20.60
C GLY A 569 30.47 18.90 -21.14
N ALA A 570 30.07 17.73 -21.65
CA ALA A 570 28.68 17.46 -22.04
C ALA A 570 27.71 17.47 -20.84
N TRP A 571 28.18 17.14 -19.62
CA TRP A 571 27.34 16.95 -18.44
C TRP A 571 27.59 17.97 -17.33
N CYS A 572 28.68 18.74 -17.42
CA CYS A 572 29.06 19.74 -16.43
C CYS A 572 29.74 20.97 -17.06
N LEU A 573 29.39 22.16 -16.55
CA LEU A 573 30.00 23.43 -16.96
C LEU A 573 31.47 23.59 -16.55
N ARG A 574 31.91 22.92 -15.48
CA ARG A 574 33.29 23.00 -14.94
C ARG A 574 33.81 21.62 -14.56
N PRO A 575 34.15 20.77 -15.54
CA PRO A 575 34.63 19.41 -15.30
C PRO A 575 35.84 19.35 -14.36
N GLU A 576 36.76 20.31 -14.45
CA GLU A 576 38.00 20.37 -13.68
C GLU A 576 37.76 20.36 -12.16
N GLY A 577 36.59 20.87 -11.72
CA GLY A 577 36.19 20.84 -10.31
C GLY A 577 36.00 19.44 -9.74
N PHE A 578 35.75 18.45 -10.60
CA PHE A 578 35.62 17.03 -10.23
C PHE A 578 36.94 16.25 -10.34
N PHE A 579 38.01 16.90 -10.82
CA PHE A 579 39.37 16.35 -10.93
C PHE A 579 40.38 17.22 -10.17
N PRO A 580 40.21 17.38 -8.84
CA PRO A 580 41.01 18.33 -8.07
C PRO A 580 42.50 17.95 -8.03
N LYS A 581 42.86 16.66 -7.91
CA LYS A 581 44.27 16.27 -7.82
C LYS A 581 45.00 16.44 -9.15
N LEU A 582 44.37 16.09 -10.27
CA LEU A 582 44.94 16.32 -11.59
C LEU A 582 45.07 17.81 -11.91
N SER A 583 44.06 18.61 -11.57
CA SER A 583 44.08 20.06 -11.81
C SER A 583 45.18 20.76 -11.02
N GLU A 584 45.30 20.45 -9.72
CA GLU A 584 46.36 20.99 -8.87
C GLU A 584 47.74 20.45 -9.24
N GLY A 585 47.84 19.16 -9.60
CA GLY A 585 49.09 18.55 -10.05
C GLY A 585 49.59 19.16 -11.35
N MET A 586 48.69 19.43 -12.30
CA MET A 586 49.00 20.15 -13.54
C MET A 586 49.42 21.60 -13.26
N LYS A 587 48.76 22.27 -12.31
CA LYS A 587 49.14 23.62 -11.88
C LYS A 587 50.58 23.64 -11.37
N LEU A 588 50.97 22.68 -10.54
CA LEU A 588 52.35 22.52 -10.06
C LEU A 588 53.34 22.26 -11.21
N LEU A 589 53.04 21.37 -12.14
CA LEU A 589 53.92 21.09 -13.28
C LEU A 589 54.15 22.31 -14.19
N LYS A 590 53.16 23.21 -14.29
CA LYS A 590 53.27 24.46 -15.07
C LYS A 590 54.03 25.58 -14.35
N MET A 591 54.35 25.44 -13.07
CA MET A 591 55.08 26.47 -12.33
C MET A 591 56.54 26.61 -12.80
N GLY A 592 57.07 27.84 -12.72
CA GLY A 592 58.45 28.12 -13.06
C GLY A 592 59.44 27.59 -12.02
N LYS A 593 60.72 27.40 -12.40
CA LYS A 593 61.77 26.84 -11.51
C LYS A 593 61.88 27.52 -10.13
N LYS A 594 61.71 28.85 -10.06
CA LYS A 594 61.72 29.61 -8.80
C LYS A 594 60.52 29.29 -7.88
N GLN A 595 59.34 29.09 -8.47
CA GLN A 595 58.13 28.75 -7.72
C GLN A 595 58.17 27.30 -7.23
N LEU A 596 58.75 26.39 -8.01
CA LEU A 596 58.99 25.00 -7.59
C LEU A 596 60.00 24.90 -6.44
N GLN A 597 61.06 25.73 -6.43
CA GLN A 597 61.98 25.81 -5.30
C GLN A 597 61.29 26.32 -4.02
N ASN A 598 60.41 27.31 -4.15
CA ASN A 598 59.61 27.80 -3.03
C ASN A 598 58.60 26.75 -2.53
N CYS A 599 58.05 25.91 -3.43
CA CYS A 599 57.21 24.78 -3.05
C CYS A 599 57.96 23.77 -2.17
N LEU A 600 59.24 23.50 -2.48
CA LEU A 600 60.08 22.59 -1.71
C LEU A 600 60.45 23.16 -0.32
N ALA A 601 60.46 24.49 -0.17
CA ALA A 601 60.84 25.17 1.07
C ALA A 601 59.65 25.58 1.96
N GLY A 602 58.49 25.87 1.37
CA GLY A 602 57.36 26.54 2.02
C GLY A 602 56.30 25.64 2.66
N GLY A 603 56.39 24.31 2.47
CA GLY A 603 55.49 23.33 3.09
C GLY A 603 53.99 23.57 2.81
N GLU A 604 53.13 23.14 3.74
CA GLU A 604 51.66 23.20 3.56
C GLU A 604 51.08 24.62 3.46
N ILE A 605 51.72 25.60 4.11
CA ILE A 605 51.26 26.99 4.12
C ILE A 605 51.37 27.58 2.71
N TRP A 606 52.51 27.36 2.06
CA TRP A 606 52.74 27.82 0.70
C TRP A 606 51.78 27.16 -0.32
N LEU A 607 51.47 25.88 -0.14
CA LEU A 607 50.50 25.18 -0.99
C LEU A 607 49.11 25.83 -0.92
N LYS A 608 48.63 26.12 0.29
CA LYS A 608 47.34 26.77 0.50
C LYS A 608 47.29 28.19 -0.10
N GLU A 609 48.37 28.96 0.06
CA GLU A 609 48.50 30.31 -0.53
C GLU A 609 48.47 30.28 -2.06
N ASN A 610 48.99 29.21 -2.68
CA ASN A 610 48.97 29.02 -4.13
C ASN A 610 47.71 28.27 -4.62
N GLY A 611 46.70 28.11 -3.76
CA GLY A 611 45.42 27.49 -4.12
C GLY A 611 45.51 25.99 -4.39
N ILE A 612 46.46 25.30 -3.77
CA ILE A 612 46.61 23.84 -3.77
C ILE A 612 46.08 23.33 -2.42
N ARG A 613 44.96 22.62 -2.45
CA ARG A 613 44.22 22.20 -1.24
C ARG A 613 44.02 20.69 -1.15
N HIS A 614 44.11 19.98 -2.26
CA HIS A 614 43.81 18.55 -2.37
C HIS A 614 45.05 17.67 -2.48
N LEU A 615 46.23 18.28 -2.66
CA LEU A 615 47.53 17.61 -2.61
C LEU A 615 48.18 17.75 -1.24
N THR A 616 48.75 16.65 -0.75
CA THR A 616 49.62 16.65 0.44
C THR A 616 50.97 17.27 0.13
N ALA A 617 51.70 17.70 1.17
CA ALA A 617 53.06 18.22 1.03
C ALA A 617 54.00 17.21 0.34
N ALA A 618 53.87 15.92 0.67
CA ALA A 618 54.67 14.84 0.08
C ALA A 618 54.35 14.59 -1.40
N GLU A 619 53.05 14.61 -1.77
CA GLU A 619 52.62 14.51 -3.17
C GLU A 619 53.16 15.70 -3.99
N SER A 620 53.06 16.92 -3.44
CA SER A 620 53.51 18.15 -4.10
C SER A 620 55.03 18.18 -4.29
N GLU A 621 55.80 17.79 -3.27
CA GLU A 621 57.26 17.66 -3.34
C GLU A 621 57.67 16.65 -4.42
N LYS A 622 56.97 15.52 -4.52
CA LYS A 622 57.24 14.50 -5.53
C LYS A 622 57.01 15.03 -6.95
N ILE A 623 55.90 15.73 -7.18
CA ILE A 623 55.58 16.35 -8.48
C ILE A 623 56.64 17.39 -8.84
N ALA A 624 57.06 18.23 -7.89
CA ALA A 624 58.10 19.23 -8.11
C ALA A 624 59.45 18.59 -8.50
N LYS A 625 59.85 17.49 -7.84
CA LYS A 625 61.06 16.72 -8.15
C LYS A 625 61.01 16.01 -9.51
N ASN A 626 59.82 15.79 -10.06
CA ASN A 626 59.63 15.14 -11.35
C ASN A 626 59.78 16.10 -12.54
N ARG A 627 59.85 17.42 -12.32
CA ARG A 627 60.13 18.41 -13.37
C ARG A 627 61.63 18.51 -13.67
N ILE A 628 62.03 18.61 -14.95
CA ILE A 628 63.44 18.78 -15.41
C ILE A 628 63.63 20.14 -16.09
#